data_AF-A0A0M2TYP5-F1
#
_entry.id   AF-A0A0M2TYP5-F1
#
_cell.length_a   1.000
_cell.length_b   1.000
_cell.length_c   1.000
_cell.angle_alpha   90.00
_cell.angle_beta   90.00
_cell.angle_gamma   90.00
#
_symmetry.space_group_name_H-M   'P 1'
#
loop_
_entity.id
_entity.type
_entity.pdbx_description
1 polymer ?
#
loop_
_entity_poly.entity_id
_entity_poly.type
_entity_poly.pdbx_seq_one_letter_code
_entity_poly.pdbx_strand_id
1 'polypeptide(L)'
;MKKAEKESITIARHIHTFLREYVPSQKSHSENTLKSYEYAISLYIGFLEDEKGIDPERLSCDCFSRDMIEEWLQWLADNRGCSPETCNIRLASLRVFLN
;
A
#
# COMPACT_ATOMS: atom_id res chain seq x y z
N MET A 1 11.34 19.75 8.93
CA MET A 1 11.33 18.29 9.21
C MET A 1 10.07 17.82 9.95
N LYS A 2 9.47 18.61 10.86
CA LYS A 2 8.28 18.23 11.66
C LYS A 2 6.97 17.90 10.91
N LYS A 3 6.83 18.27 9.62
CA LYS A 3 5.59 18.06 8.85
C LYS A 3 5.50 16.64 8.31
N ALA A 4 6.53 16.18 7.60
CA ALA A 4 6.58 14.83 7.02
C ALA A 4 6.50 13.73 8.09
N GLU A 5 7.15 13.93 9.24
CA GLU A 5 7.07 13.03 10.40
C GLU A 5 5.64 12.90 10.95
N LYS A 6 4.87 13.99 10.94
CA LYS A 6 3.45 13.94 11.37
C LYS A 6 2.58 13.21 10.36
N GLU A 7 2.86 13.37 9.07
CA GLU A 7 2.16 12.70 7.98
C GLU A 7 2.43 11.20 7.99
N SER A 8 3.67 10.77 8.11
CA SER A 8 4.05 9.35 8.17
C SER A 8 3.42 8.63 9.37
N ILE A 9 3.41 9.24 10.56
CA ILE A 9 2.70 8.70 11.74
C ILE A 9 1.20 8.56 11.48
N THR A 10 0.61 9.52 10.76
CA THR A 10 -0.82 9.50 10.43
C THR A 10 -1.13 8.38 9.43
N ILE A 11 -0.30 8.22 8.41
CA ILE A 11 -0.40 7.16 7.40
C ILE A 11 -0.24 5.79 8.06
N ALA A 12 0.77 5.59 8.91
CA ALA A 12 1.00 4.34 9.62
C ALA A 12 -0.20 3.96 10.51
N ARG A 13 -0.77 4.94 11.22
CA ARG A 13 -2.01 4.72 12.00
C ARG A 13 -3.17 4.35 11.10
N HIS A 14 -3.32 5.01 9.96
CA HIS A 14 -4.38 4.73 9.01
C HIS A 14 -4.28 3.32 8.43
N ILE A 15 -3.07 2.88 8.06
CA ILE A 15 -2.79 1.49 7.62
C ILE A 15 -3.21 0.50 8.71
N HIS A 16 -2.82 0.75 9.96
CA HIS A 16 -3.16 -0.13 11.07
C HIS A 16 -4.66 -0.24 11.29
N THR A 17 -5.38 0.87 11.37
CA THR A 17 -6.85 0.90 11.53
C THR A 17 -7.55 0.27 10.33
N PHE A 18 -7.07 0.52 9.11
CA PHE A 18 -7.62 -0.09 7.91
C PHE A 18 -7.54 -1.62 7.96
N LEU A 19 -6.36 -2.17 8.27
CA LEU A 19 -6.14 -3.62 8.32
C LEU A 19 -6.85 -4.29 9.48
N ARG A 20 -6.86 -3.67 10.67
CA ARG A 20 -7.40 -4.31 11.88
C ARG A 20 -8.88 -4.07 12.12
N GLU A 21 -9.44 -2.96 11.63
CA GLU A 21 -10.81 -2.56 11.91
C GLU A 21 -11.65 -2.57 10.64
N TYR A 22 -11.21 -1.91 9.56
CA TYR A 22 -12.03 -1.74 8.35
C TYR A 22 -12.16 -3.03 7.53
N VAL A 23 -11.05 -3.68 7.17
CA VAL A 23 -11.08 -4.89 6.33
C VAL A 23 -11.90 -6.01 6.98
N PRO A 24 -11.70 -6.33 8.28
CA PRO A 24 -12.48 -7.39 8.94
C PRO A 24 -13.96 -7.06 9.11
N SER A 25 -14.32 -5.77 9.23
CA SER A 25 -15.71 -5.35 9.45
C SER A 25 -16.52 -5.15 8.17
N GLN A 26 -15.90 -4.72 7.07
CA GLN A 26 -16.62 -4.29 5.85
C GLN A 26 -16.47 -5.24 4.65
N LYS A 27 -15.36 -6.00 4.54
CA LYS A 27 -15.07 -6.76 3.31
C LYS A 27 -15.30 -8.26 3.43
N SER A 28 -14.84 -8.91 4.50
CA SER A 28 -15.13 -10.32 4.83
C SER A 28 -14.30 -10.77 6.05
N HIS A 29 -14.82 -11.69 6.86
CA HIS A 29 -14.07 -12.36 7.93
C HIS A 29 -13.03 -13.38 7.43
N SER A 30 -12.86 -13.57 6.12
CA SER A 30 -11.86 -14.51 5.58
C SER A 30 -10.44 -14.00 5.81
N GLU A 31 -9.62 -14.81 6.49
CA GLU A 31 -8.20 -14.56 6.71
C GLU A 31 -7.43 -14.33 5.40
N ASN A 32 -7.86 -14.97 4.31
CA ASN A 32 -7.23 -14.81 2.99
C ASN A 32 -7.40 -13.40 2.43
N THR A 33 -8.55 -12.79 2.66
CA THR A 33 -8.84 -11.41 2.23
C THR A 33 -7.96 -10.44 2.99
N LEU A 34 -7.90 -10.56 4.32
CA LEU A 34 -7.03 -9.71 5.16
C LEU A 34 -5.57 -9.81 4.76
N LYS A 35 -5.06 -11.05 4.58
CA LYS A 35 -3.68 -11.29 4.13
C LYS A 35 -3.41 -10.67 2.77
N SER A 36 -4.38 -10.66 1.85
CA SER A 36 -4.21 -10.01 0.54
C SER A 36 -4.02 -8.49 0.67
N TYR A 37 -4.83 -7.83 1.52
CA TYR A 37 -4.68 -6.40 1.78
C TYR A 37 -3.35 -6.07 2.48
N GLU A 38 -3.01 -6.79 3.55
CA GLU A 38 -1.76 -6.61 4.27
C GLU A 38 -0.57 -6.77 3.32
N TYR A 39 -0.59 -7.84 2.52
CA TYR A 39 0.46 -8.10 1.54
C TYR A 39 0.60 -6.99 0.51
N ALA A 40 -0.51 -6.51 -0.06
CA ALA A 40 -0.48 -5.45 -1.07
C ALA A 40 0.08 -4.14 -0.50
N ILE A 41 -0.34 -3.75 0.71
CA ILE A 41 0.13 -2.52 1.36
C ILE A 41 1.60 -2.65 1.75
N SER A 42 2.01 -3.75 2.40
CA SER A 42 3.41 -3.98 2.76
C SER A 42 4.31 -3.99 1.54
N LEU A 43 3.87 -4.58 0.43
CA LEU A 43 4.63 -4.59 -0.81
C LEU A 43 4.76 -3.21 -1.45
N TYR A 44 3.75 -2.35 -1.32
CA TYR A 44 3.84 -0.97 -1.76
C TYR A 44 4.82 -0.16 -0.91
N ILE A 45 4.77 -0.31 0.42
CA ILE A 45 5.72 0.36 1.31
C ILE A 45 7.16 -0.11 1.04
N GLY A 46 7.39 -1.41 0.84
CA GLY A 46 8.70 -1.93 0.45
C GLY A 46 9.18 -1.35 -0.88
N PHE A 47 8.31 -1.25 -1.89
CA PHE A 47 8.65 -0.56 -3.14
C PHE A 47 9.07 0.90 -2.93
N LEU A 48 8.36 1.65 -2.07
CA LEU A 48 8.73 3.03 -1.76
C LEU A 48 10.10 3.12 -1.07
N GLU A 49 10.40 2.18 -0.15
CA GLU A 49 11.68 2.13 0.55
C GLU A 49 12.82 1.70 -0.38
N ASP A 50 12.72 0.52 -0.98
CA ASP A 50 13.79 -0.12 -1.74
C ASP A 50 14.03 0.55 -3.10
N GLU A 51 12.95 0.89 -3.84
CA GLU A 51 13.08 1.40 -5.22
C GLU A 51 13.04 2.92 -5.31
N LYS A 52 12.34 3.59 -4.38
CA LYS A 52 12.22 5.06 -4.36
C LYS A 52 13.09 5.73 -3.31
N GLY A 53 13.70 4.98 -2.39
CA GLY A 53 14.51 5.53 -1.31
C GLY A 53 13.70 6.39 -0.32
N ILE A 54 12.40 6.12 -0.20
CA ILE A 54 11.49 6.84 0.68
C ILE A 54 11.32 6.02 1.96
N ASP A 55 11.98 6.47 3.02
CA ASP A 55 11.79 5.88 4.35
C ASP A 55 10.32 5.87 4.76
N PRO A 56 9.83 4.78 5.39
CA PRO A 56 8.49 4.70 5.97
C PRO A 56 8.20 5.86 6.95
N GLU A 57 9.22 6.33 7.66
CA GLU A 57 9.14 7.45 8.60
C GLU A 57 8.97 8.82 7.90
N ARG A 58 9.14 8.86 6.58
CA ARG A 58 9.02 10.06 5.74
C ARG A 58 7.88 9.97 4.73
N LEU A 59 7.02 8.95 4.84
CA LEU A 59 5.83 8.82 4.01
C LEU A 59 4.98 10.09 4.05
N SER A 60 4.49 10.46 2.88
CA SER A 60 3.60 11.60 2.70
C SER A 60 2.50 11.24 1.71
N CYS A 61 1.46 12.07 1.64
CA CYS A 61 0.36 11.85 0.69
C CYS A 61 0.84 11.83 -0.78
N ASP A 62 1.95 12.51 -1.08
CA ASP A 62 2.56 12.57 -2.42
C ASP A 62 3.05 11.19 -2.88
N CYS A 63 3.46 10.34 -1.93
CA CYS A 63 3.85 8.96 -2.17
C CYS A 63 2.69 8.08 -2.65
N PHE A 64 1.45 8.55 -2.61
CA PHE A 64 0.26 7.82 -3.09
C PHE A 64 -0.35 8.50 -4.33
N SER A 65 0.45 9.29 -5.05
CA SER A 65 0.08 9.86 -6.34
C SER A 65 -0.13 8.77 -7.40
N ARG A 66 -0.86 9.13 -8.45
CA ARG A 66 -1.13 8.23 -9.59
C ARG A 66 0.18 7.70 -10.20
N ASP A 67 1.15 8.58 -10.46
CA ASP A 67 2.45 8.20 -11.02
C ASP A 67 3.16 7.14 -10.16
N MET A 68 3.24 7.34 -8.84
CA MET A 68 3.88 6.36 -7.94
C MET A 68 3.20 4.99 -8.00
N ILE A 69 1.87 4.97 -8.12
CA ILE A 69 1.11 3.73 -8.24
C ILE A 69 1.34 3.07 -9.62
N GLU A 70 1.40 3.84 -10.69
CA GLU A 70 1.70 3.31 -12.04
C GLU A 70 3.11 2.73 -12.11
N GLU A 71 4.09 3.42 -11.52
CA GLU A 71 5.47 2.92 -11.41
C GLU A 71 5.54 1.63 -10.57
N TRP A 72 4.77 1.54 -9.49
CA TRP A 72 4.67 0.31 -8.71
C TRP A 72 4.07 -0.85 -9.52
N LEU A 73 3.04 -0.61 -10.33
CA LEU A 73 2.45 -1.65 -11.19
C LEU A 73 3.43 -2.14 -12.25
N GLN A 74 4.20 -1.23 -12.83
CA GLN A 74 5.27 -1.57 -13.76
C GLN A 74 6.34 -2.41 -13.06
N TRP A 75 6.77 -2.00 -11.87
CA TRP A 75 7.73 -2.76 -11.06
C TRP A 75 7.22 -4.17 -10.71
N LEU A 76 5.92 -4.32 -10.38
CA LEU A 76 5.32 -5.63 -10.12
C LEU A 76 5.39 -6.55 -11.34
N ALA A 77 5.16 -6.00 -12.54
CA ALA A 77 5.23 -6.75 -13.79
C ALA A 77 6.68 -7.14 -14.12
N ASP A 78 7.61 -6.19 -14.09
CA ASP A 78 8.97 -6.40 -14.57
C ASP A 78 9.86 -7.12 -13.55
N ASN A 79 9.86 -6.65 -12.29
CA ASN A 79 10.78 -7.17 -11.27
C ASN A 79 10.24 -8.41 -10.57
N ARG A 80 8.91 -8.50 -10.42
CA ARG A 80 8.27 -9.64 -9.74
C ARG A 80 7.59 -10.62 -10.69
N GLY A 81 7.60 -10.35 -12.00
CA GLY A 81 6.99 -11.24 -13.00
C GLY A 81 5.49 -11.45 -12.79
N CYS A 82 4.79 -10.49 -12.18
CA CYS A 82 3.40 -10.66 -11.81
C CYS A 82 2.49 -10.51 -13.04
N SER A 83 1.56 -11.45 -13.20
CA SER A 83 0.56 -11.38 -14.26
C SER A 83 -0.34 -10.14 -14.10
N PRO A 84 -0.93 -9.61 -15.20
CA PRO A 84 -1.85 -8.48 -15.15
C PRO A 84 -3.00 -8.68 -14.14
N GLU A 85 -3.53 -9.90 -14.03
CA GLU A 85 -4.56 -10.26 -13.06
C GLU A 85 -4.10 -10.06 -11.61
N THR A 86 -2.89 -10.52 -11.29
CA THR A 86 -2.31 -10.37 -9.94
C THR A 86 -2.01 -8.89 -9.63
N CYS A 87 -1.51 -8.13 -10.60
CA CYS A 87 -1.31 -6.69 -10.46
C CYS A 87 -2.65 -5.97 -10.19
N ASN A 88 -3.71 -6.32 -10.92
CA ASN A 88 -5.04 -5.75 -10.73
C ASN A 88 -5.64 -6.06 -9.35
N ILE A 89 -5.44 -7.28 -8.83
CA ILE A 89 -5.88 -7.64 -7.47
C ILE A 89 -5.17 -6.76 -6.43
N ARG A 90 -3.86 -6.59 -6.55
CA ARG A 90 -3.08 -5.74 -5.63
C ARG A 90 -3.44 -4.26 -5.75
N LEU A 91 -3.68 -3.78 -6.98
CA LEU A 91 -4.17 -2.43 -7.22
C LEU A 91 -5.54 -2.21 -6.58
N ALA A 92 -6.46 -3.16 -6.71
CA ALA A 92 -7.78 -3.08 -6.09
C ALA A 92 -7.65 -3.01 -4.56
N SER A 93 -6.77 -3.82 -3.96
CA SER A 93 -6.49 -3.76 -2.52
C SER A 93 -5.96 -2.39 -2.10
N LEU A 94 -5.00 -1.82 -2.83
CA LEU A 94 -4.45 -0.50 -2.54
C LEU A 94 -5.50 0.61 -2.72
N ARG A 95 -6.36 0.52 -3.74
CA ARG A 95 -7.44 1.50 -3.98
C ARG A 95 -8.47 1.54 -2.85
N VAL A 96 -8.81 0.39 -2.28
CA VAL A 96 -9.73 0.34 -1.13
C VAL A 96 -9.10 0.97 0.10
N PHE A 97 -7.77 0.89 0.26
CA PHE A 97 -7.06 1.61 1.33
C PHE A 97 -7.06 3.13 1.11
N LEU A 98 -6.97 3.59 -0.13
CA LEU A 98 -6.93 5.02 -0.47
C LEU A 98 -8.30 5.72 -0.52
N ASN A 99 -9.39 4.99 -0.28
CA ASN A 99 -10.75 5.47 -0.45
C ASN A 99 -11.44 5.75 0.90
#